data_AF-A0A3R8QF06-F1
#
_entry.id   AF-A0A3R8QF06-F1
#
_cell.length_a   1.000
_cell.length_b   1.000
_cell.length_c   1.000
_cell.angle_alpha   90.00
_cell.angle_beta   90.00
_cell.angle_gamma   90.00
#
_symmetry.space_group_name_H-M   'P 1'
#
loop_
_entity.id
_entity.type
_entity.pdbx_description
1 polymer ?
#
loop_
_entity_poly.entity_id
_entity_poly.type
_entity_poly.pdbx_seq_one_letter_code
_entity_poly.pdbx_strand_id
1 'polypeptide(L)'
;MDDADAVVPLRPGFDIQVRGFSRNQVVEHIEVLEDQLRLVTIDRNEAVRLNNDLRKLCDDTRRSLDQAEQRLKSIESSDTGLPAASQRVQNMLAIAEDEVQTLRDQAKRQAEIIRGTAETEARALISEAEQAASELREECNELVNDVEARRAQLQREHEQKLSEQRNREYRLRQEVRNEYKRVVQEAQEEADALIAETRKQCGEWDAETEQLRLDALEEIRLERLRMEELRTAVLAAMDHAKLALEESTANLRSKTDGGMGPISAEQTDGAEQDGAGTEGPGSEGAETDGAVEPEQHRLQEVSLPEQRDDVQTYTIPIEPQHTTNGASAPGARQN
;
A
#
# COMPACT_ATOMS: atom_id res chain seq x y z
N MET A 1 61.21 106.86 60.77
CA MET A 1 61.01 108.28 61.02
C MET A 1 59.52 108.47 61.22
N ASP A 2 59.00 108.63 62.44
CA ASP A 2 59.69 108.78 63.73
C ASP A 2 58.97 108.02 64.85
N ASP A 3 59.71 107.18 65.58
CA ASP A 3 59.26 106.47 66.79
C ASP A 3 59.95 107.09 68.03
N ALA A 4 59.60 108.33 68.39
CA ALA A 4 59.86 108.94 69.71
C ALA A 4 59.35 110.40 69.80
N ASP A 5 58.03 110.61 69.88
CA ASP A 5 57.43 111.66 70.76
C ASP A 5 55.89 111.60 70.79
N ALA A 6 55.34 110.39 70.87
CA ALA A 6 53.93 110.20 71.24
C ALA A 6 53.77 110.47 72.74
N VAL A 7 53.78 111.75 73.13
CA VAL A 7 53.45 112.19 74.50
C VAL A 7 52.02 111.77 74.79
N VAL A 8 51.87 110.62 75.45
CA VAL A 8 50.59 110.16 76.00
C VAL A 8 50.12 111.24 76.97
N PRO A 9 48.99 111.93 76.71
CA PRO A 9 48.50 112.94 77.63
C PRO A 9 48.15 112.23 78.94
N LEU A 10 48.90 112.53 80.00
CA LEU A 10 48.57 112.04 81.34
C LEU A 10 47.15 112.51 81.66
N ARG A 11 46.24 111.55 81.91
CA ARG A 11 44.82 111.81 82.20
C ARG A 11 44.74 112.95 83.23
N PRO A 12 44.07 114.08 82.92
CA PRO A 12 43.87 115.14 83.90
C PRO A 12 43.15 114.55 85.11
N GLY A 13 43.85 114.48 86.25
CA GLY A 13 43.24 114.04 87.49
C GLY A 13 42.18 115.04 87.94
N PHE A 14 41.05 114.56 88.46
CA PHE A 14 40.09 115.42 89.13
C PHE A 14 40.68 115.91 90.47
N ASP A 15 40.45 117.20 90.78
CA ASP A 15 40.90 117.80 92.04
C ASP A 15 40.23 117.12 93.25
N ILE A 16 41.03 116.77 94.26
CA ILE A 16 40.57 116.05 95.45
C ILE A 16 40.12 117.03 96.52
N GLN A 17 38.83 117.02 96.84
CA GLN A 17 38.24 117.82 97.93
C GLN A 17 37.81 116.93 99.11
N VAL A 18 37.80 117.51 100.32
CA VAL A 18 37.66 116.81 101.63
C VAL A 18 36.34 116.02 101.80
N ARG A 19 35.38 116.14 100.89
CA ARG A 19 34.13 115.35 100.87
C ARG A 19 33.62 115.06 99.45
N GLY A 20 34.53 114.75 98.52
CA GLY A 20 34.23 114.45 97.11
C GLY A 20 33.76 113.02 96.82
N PHE A 21 33.53 112.73 95.53
CA PHE A 21 33.22 111.37 95.04
C PHE A 21 34.38 110.39 95.25
N SER A 22 34.06 109.10 95.40
CA SER A 22 35.07 108.05 95.49
C SER A 22 35.86 107.95 94.17
N ARG A 23 37.17 108.22 94.23
CA ARG A 23 38.06 108.21 93.06
C ARG A 23 37.95 106.91 92.25
N ASN A 24 37.88 105.76 92.94
CA ASN A 24 37.80 104.46 92.27
C ASN A 24 36.51 104.31 91.48
N GLN A 25 35.37 104.75 92.03
CA GLN A 25 34.06 104.70 91.37
C GLN A 25 33.99 105.63 90.14
N VAL A 26 34.66 106.79 90.20
CA VAL A 26 34.74 107.72 89.06
C VAL A 26 35.63 107.14 87.95
N VAL A 27 36.76 106.51 88.30
CA VAL A 27 37.64 105.84 87.32
C VAL A 27 36.91 104.68 86.64
N GLU A 28 36.26 103.79 87.40
CA GLU A 28 35.46 102.68 86.88
C GLU A 28 34.34 103.16 85.94
N HIS A 29 33.63 104.24 86.31
CA HIS A 29 32.59 104.81 85.45
C HIS A 29 33.15 105.43 84.16
N ILE A 30 34.32 106.07 84.22
CA ILE A 30 34.99 106.63 83.03
C ILE A 30 35.52 105.51 82.12
N GLU A 31 36.04 104.42 82.68
CA GLU A 31 36.45 103.24 81.91
C GLU A 31 35.24 102.63 81.16
N VAL A 32 34.09 102.50 81.83
CA VAL A 32 32.83 102.08 81.20
C VAL A 32 32.37 103.05 80.09
N LEU A 33 32.50 104.37 80.28
CA LEU A 33 32.16 105.37 79.25
C LEU A 33 33.15 105.37 78.08
N GLU A 34 34.44 105.16 78.34
CA GLU A 34 35.48 105.02 77.30
C GLU A 34 35.24 103.75 76.45
N ASP A 35 34.88 102.64 77.06
CA ASP A 35 34.55 101.40 76.36
C ASP A 35 33.22 101.49 75.60
N GLN A 36 32.20 102.16 76.16
CA GLN A 36 30.97 102.49 75.42
C GLN A 36 31.25 103.40 74.21
N LEU A 37 32.11 104.42 74.37
CA LEU A 37 32.50 105.31 73.27
C LEU A 37 33.32 104.60 72.19
N ARG A 38 34.19 103.66 72.59
CA ARG A 38 34.89 102.76 71.66
C ARG A 38 33.91 101.89 70.88
N LEU A 39 32.95 101.25 71.56
CA LEU A 39 31.93 100.41 70.92
C LEU A 39 31.10 101.22 69.92
N VAL A 40 30.56 102.38 70.32
CA VAL A 40 29.82 103.28 69.42
C VAL A 40 30.68 103.76 68.24
N THR A 41 31.99 103.94 68.44
CA THR A 41 32.91 104.30 67.35
C THR A 41 33.14 103.14 66.37
N ILE A 42 33.23 101.90 66.87
CA ILE A 42 33.29 100.68 66.06
C ILE A 42 32.00 100.52 65.26
N ASP A 43 30.84 100.56 65.93
CA ASP A 43 29.51 100.42 65.31
C ASP A 43 29.29 101.50 64.23
N ARG A 44 29.68 102.75 64.49
CA ARG A 44 29.61 103.84 63.51
C ARG A 44 30.49 103.57 62.30
N ASN A 45 31.72 103.10 62.52
CA ASN A 45 32.65 102.82 61.43
C ASN A 45 32.20 101.60 60.60
N GLU A 46 31.61 100.58 61.23
CA GLU A 46 30.96 99.45 60.55
C GLU A 46 29.73 99.91 59.75
N ALA A 47 28.84 100.71 60.33
CA ALA A 47 27.69 101.27 59.64
C ALA A 47 28.10 102.14 58.43
N VAL A 48 29.19 102.91 58.54
CA VAL A 48 29.76 103.66 57.40
C VAL A 48 30.31 102.71 56.33
N ARG A 49 30.97 101.60 56.71
CA ARG A 49 31.44 100.58 55.75
C ARG A 49 30.26 99.96 54.99
N LEU A 50 29.23 99.50 55.72
CA LEU A 50 28.02 98.91 55.15
C LEU A 50 27.28 99.89 54.21
N ASN A 51 27.16 101.16 54.57
CA ASN A 51 26.57 102.18 53.70
C ASN A 51 27.38 102.39 52.41
N ASN A 52 28.71 102.37 52.48
CA ASN A 52 29.56 102.48 51.30
C ASN A 52 29.47 101.25 50.40
N ASP A 53 29.37 100.05 50.98
CA ASP A 53 29.24 98.81 50.21
C ASP A 53 27.84 98.67 49.57
N LEU A 54 26.77 99.09 50.26
CA LEU A 54 25.43 99.21 49.67
C LEU A 54 25.38 100.21 48.51
N ARG A 55 26.06 101.37 48.62
CA ARG A 55 26.14 102.35 47.53
C ARG A 55 26.81 101.77 46.28
N LYS A 56 27.94 101.06 46.44
CA LYS A 56 28.60 100.36 45.33
C LYS A 56 27.65 99.37 44.66
N LEU A 57 26.93 98.55 45.44
CA LEU A 57 25.98 97.59 44.91
C LEU A 57 24.82 98.26 44.14
N CYS A 58 24.31 99.39 44.63
CA CYS A 58 23.31 100.19 43.91
C CYS A 58 23.84 100.78 42.61
N ASP A 59 25.10 101.23 42.57
CA ASP A 59 25.71 101.77 41.35
C ASP A 59 26.02 100.66 40.32
N ASP A 60 26.49 99.49 40.76
CA ASP A 60 26.77 98.35 39.88
C ASP A 60 25.50 97.72 39.31
N THR A 61 24.43 97.61 40.11
CA THR A 61 23.12 97.13 39.62
C THR A 61 22.50 98.10 38.62
N ARG A 62 22.63 99.43 38.83
CA ARG A 62 22.22 100.44 37.84
C ARG A 62 22.99 100.31 36.53
N ARG A 63 24.33 100.24 36.58
CA ARG A 63 25.17 100.03 35.38
C ARG A 63 24.79 98.75 34.63
N SER A 64 24.48 97.67 35.34
CA SER A 64 24.05 96.41 34.72
C SER A 64 22.68 96.54 34.04
N LEU A 65 21.76 97.32 34.61
CA LEU A 65 20.45 97.58 34.02
C LEU A 65 20.58 98.45 32.76
N ASP A 66 21.35 99.54 32.82
CA ASP A 66 21.64 100.40 31.67
C ASP A 66 22.26 99.60 30.50
N GLN A 67 23.20 98.69 30.79
CA GLN A 67 23.80 97.81 29.79
C GLN A 67 22.79 96.82 29.19
N ALA A 68 21.87 96.28 29.99
CA ALA A 68 20.82 95.39 29.50
C ALA A 68 19.83 96.13 28.60
N GLU A 69 19.40 97.34 28.98
CA GLU A 69 18.55 98.19 28.15
C GLU A 69 19.21 98.57 26.82
N GLN A 70 20.50 98.91 26.83
CA GLN A 70 21.24 99.25 25.60
C GLN A 70 21.33 98.05 24.64
N ARG A 71 21.55 96.83 25.17
CA ARG A 71 21.52 95.60 24.36
C ARG A 71 20.15 95.34 23.77
N LEU A 72 19.08 95.52 24.54
CA LEU A 72 17.71 95.32 24.08
C LEU A 72 17.34 96.33 22.99
N LYS A 73 17.62 97.63 23.21
CA LYS A 73 17.43 98.69 22.19
C LYS A 73 18.23 98.41 20.92
N SER A 74 19.45 97.88 21.02
CA SER A 74 20.26 97.49 19.86
C SER A 74 19.71 96.29 19.08
N ILE A 75 18.96 95.38 19.73
CA ILE A 75 18.28 94.27 19.06
C ILE A 75 17.02 94.78 18.36
N GLU A 76 16.26 95.66 19.01
CA GLU A 76 15.06 96.30 18.46
C GLU A 76 15.37 97.22 17.27
N SER A 77 16.48 97.97 17.33
CA SER A 77 16.90 98.89 16.26
C SER A 77 17.66 98.22 15.12
N SER A 78 17.91 96.90 15.20
CA SER A 78 18.53 96.17 14.09
C SER A 78 17.50 95.85 13.01
N ASP A 79 17.84 96.04 11.73
CA ASP A 79 16.97 95.64 10.59
C ASP A 79 16.70 94.12 10.54
N THR A 80 17.36 93.34 11.41
CA THR A 80 17.13 91.91 11.64
C THR A 80 16.36 91.61 12.94
N GLY A 81 15.81 92.62 13.61
CA GLY A 81 15.09 92.53 14.88
C GLY A 81 13.88 91.60 14.86
N LEU A 82 13.32 91.33 16.05
CA LEU A 82 12.29 90.30 16.28
C LEU A 82 11.17 90.24 15.22
N PRO A 83 10.56 91.35 14.75
CA PRO A 83 9.51 91.30 13.74
C PRO A 83 10.00 90.77 12.38
N ALA A 84 11.14 91.25 11.90
CA ALA A 84 11.74 90.85 10.62
C ALA A 84 12.37 89.44 10.66
N ALA A 85 12.78 88.98 11.84
CA ALA A 85 13.12 87.58 12.08
C ALA A 85 11.87 86.69 12.06
N SER A 86 10.81 87.08 12.78
CA SER A 86 9.55 86.33 12.85
C SER A 86 8.90 86.16 11.46
N GLN A 87 8.83 87.23 10.65
CA GLN A 87 8.29 87.15 9.29
C GLN A 87 9.08 86.20 8.39
N ARG A 88 10.42 86.17 8.52
CA ARG A 88 11.25 85.22 7.75
C ARG A 88 11.05 83.78 8.21
N VAL A 89 10.87 83.53 9.51
CA VAL A 89 10.54 82.20 10.03
C VAL A 89 9.15 81.75 9.55
N GLN A 90 8.16 82.64 9.55
CA GLN A 90 6.81 82.34 9.02
C GLN A 90 6.85 82.02 7.52
N ASN A 91 7.57 82.81 6.71
CA ASN A 91 7.74 82.52 5.29
C ASN A 91 8.51 81.20 5.05
N MET A 92 9.52 80.89 5.87
CA MET A 92 10.26 79.63 5.78
C MET A 92 9.40 78.42 6.16
N LEU A 93 8.54 78.56 7.18
CA LEU A 93 7.56 77.54 7.55
C LEU A 93 6.53 77.31 6.43
N ALA A 94 6.00 78.38 5.83
CA ALA A 94 5.09 78.26 4.68
C ALA A 94 5.73 77.54 3.49
N ILE A 95 6.99 77.89 3.14
CA ILE A 95 7.74 77.20 2.08
C ILE A 95 7.99 75.73 2.44
N ALA A 96 8.30 75.42 3.70
CA ALA A 96 8.49 74.04 4.16
C ALA A 96 7.18 73.24 4.18
N GLU A 97 6.05 73.86 4.51
CA GLU A 97 4.72 73.24 4.44
C GLU A 97 4.33 72.93 2.99
N ASP A 98 4.55 73.87 2.06
CA ASP A 98 4.37 73.66 0.62
C ASP A 98 5.28 72.54 0.10
N GLU A 99 6.58 72.54 0.47
CA GLU A 99 7.52 71.50 0.06
C GLU A 99 7.09 70.12 0.59
N VAL A 100 6.74 70.01 1.88
CA VAL A 100 6.21 68.78 2.47
C VAL A 100 4.92 68.33 1.79
N GLN A 101 4.04 69.25 1.38
CA GLN A 101 2.84 68.92 0.64
C GLN A 101 3.15 68.39 -0.76
N THR A 102 4.08 69.02 -1.50
CA THR A 102 4.53 68.50 -2.80
C THR A 102 5.18 67.12 -2.69
N LEU A 103 5.99 66.86 -1.65
CA LEU A 103 6.59 65.56 -1.38
C LEU A 103 5.54 64.50 -1.06
N ARG A 104 4.51 64.84 -0.26
CA ARG A 104 3.37 63.94 0.00
C ARG A 104 2.62 63.59 -1.28
N ASP A 105 2.37 64.56 -2.15
CA ASP A 105 1.61 64.33 -3.38
C ASP A 105 2.45 63.67 -4.48
N GLN A 106 3.78 63.78 -4.44
CA GLN A 106 4.69 62.92 -5.21
C GLN A 106 4.67 61.48 -4.69
N ALA A 107 4.82 61.27 -3.38
CA ALA A 107 4.83 59.95 -2.75
C ALA A 107 3.52 59.19 -2.96
N LYS A 108 2.36 59.87 -2.86
CA LYS A 108 1.04 59.29 -3.20
C LYS A 108 0.99 58.80 -4.65
N ARG A 109 1.37 59.65 -5.61
CA ARG A 109 1.39 59.28 -7.04
C ARG A 109 2.34 58.12 -7.33
N GLN A 110 3.51 58.08 -6.69
CA GLN A 110 4.44 56.95 -6.78
C GLN A 110 3.81 55.66 -6.20
N ALA A 111 3.15 55.74 -5.05
CA ALA A 111 2.46 54.59 -4.46
C ALA A 111 1.29 54.11 -5.33
N GLU A 112 0.53 55.01 -5.94
CA GLU A 112 -0.54 54.70 -6.89
C GLU A 112 0.01 54.03 -8.16
N ILE A 113 1.13 54.51 -8.70
CA ILE A 113 1.80 53.89 -9.86
C ILE A 113 2.31 52.48 -9.50
N ILE A 114 3.08 52.33 -8.41
CA ILE A 114 3.63 51.04 -7.97
C ILE A 114 2.50 50.04 -7.68
N ARG A 115 1.42 50.50 -7.05
CA ARG A 115 0.24 49.65 -6.82
C ARG A 115 -0.44 49.28 -8.12
N GLY A 116 -0.59 50.21 -9.06
CA GLY A 116 -1.17 49.96 -10.37
C GLY A 116 -0.37 48.93 -11.17
N THR A 117 0.97 49.08 -11.23
CA THR A 117 1.84 48.11 -11.92
C THR A 117 1.79 46.74 -11.26
N ALA A 118 1.89 46.67 -9.93
CA ALA A 118 1.79 45.41 -9.18
C ALA A 118 0.42 44.73 -9.35
N GLU A 119 -0.70 45.48 -9.38
CA GLU A 119 -2.02 44.92 -9.68
C GLU A 119 -2.13 44.42 -11.13
N THR A 120 -1.48 45.07 -12.10
CA THR A 120 -1.46 44.57 -13.49
C THR A 120 -0.55 43.35 -13.68
N GLU A 121 0.62 43.33 -13.06
CA GLU A 121 1.57 42.21 -13.09
C GLU A 121 0.96 40.98 -12.41
N ALA A 122 0.33 41.15 -11.25
CA ALA A 122 -0.38 40.07 -10.57
C ALA A 122 -1.52 39.48 -11.42
N ARG A 123 -2.29 40.33 -12.14
CA ARG A 123 -3.33 39.85 -13.07
C ARG A 123 -2.76 39.12 -14.28
N ALA A 124 -1.64 39.58 -14.83
CA ALA A 124 -0.94 38.90 -15.92
C ALA A 124 -0.47 37.50 -15.47
N LEU A 125 0.22 37.42 -14.33
CA LEU A 125 0.69 36.15 -13.76
C LEU A 125 -0.46 35.18 -13.44
N ILE A 126 -1.60 35.67 -12.95
CA ILE A 126 -2.80 34.83 -12.73
C ILE A 126 -3.33 34.31 -14.08
N SER A 127 -3.44 35.17 -15.11
CA SER A 127 -3.90 34.77 -16.44
C SER A 127 -2.96 33.75 -17.10
N GLU A 128 -1.64 33.92 -16.96
CA GLU A 128 -0.63 32.98 -17.47
C GLU A 128 -0.70 31.63 -16.74
N ALA A 129 -0.86 31.65 -15.41
CA ALA A 129 -1.03 30.43 -14.61
C ALA A 129 -2.36 29.71 -14.92
N GLU A 130 -3.44 30.44 -15.16
CA GLU A 130 -4.72 29.88 -15.60
C GLU A 130 -4.63 29.24 -16.99
N GLN A 131 -3.93 29.89 -17.94
CA GLN A 131 -3.69 29.37 -19.29
C GLN A 131 -2.85 28.07 -19.25
N ALA A 132 -1.70 28.09 -18.58
CA ALA A 132 -0.86 26.91 -18.41
C ALA A 132 -1.61 25.77 -17.68
N ALA A 133 -2.47 26.10 -16.71
CA ALA A 133 -3.32 25.11 -16.05
C ALA A 133 -4.44 24.56 -16.94
N SER A 134 -4.95 25.31 -17.92
CA SER A 134 -5.86 24.76 -18.95
C SER A 134 -5.13 23.88 -19.95
N GLU A 135 -3.97 24.30 -20.46
CA GLU A 135 -3.15 23.53 -21.40
C GLU A 135 -2.77 22.16 -20.81
N LEU A 136 -2.25 22.14 -19.57
CA LEU A 136 -1.92 20.89 -18.87
C LEU A 136 -3.15 19.99 -18.63
N ARG A 137 -4.35 20.56 -18.46
CA ARG A 137 -5.59 19.77 -18.34
C ARG A 137 -6.00 19.18 -19.67
N GLU A 138 -5.85 19.93 -20.77
CA GLU A 138 -6.12 19.45 -22.13
C GLU A 138 -5.15 18.31 -22.49
N GLU A 139 -3.84 18.48 -22.29
CA GLU A 139 -2.83 17.43 -22.47
C GLU A 139 -3.12 16.18 -21.61
N CYS A 140 -3.48 16.36 -20.34
CA CYS A 140 -3.87 15.23 -19.47
C CYS A 140 -5.13 14.52 -19.97
N ASN A 141 -6.13 15.26 -20.45
CA ASN A 141 -7.36 14.68 -20.99
C ASN A 141 -7.07 13.91 -22.29
N GLU A 142 -6.23 14.45 -23.18
CA GLU A 142 -5.78 13.75 -24.39
C GLU A 142 -5.04 12.45 -24.05
N LEU A 143 -4.08 12.50 -23.13
CA LEU A 143 -3.35 11.31 -22.65
C LEU A 143 -4.28 10.24 -22.04
N VAL A 144 -5.29 10.65 -21.26
CA VAL A 144 -6.29 9.73 -20.72
C VAL A 144 -7.11 9.10 -21.84
N ASN A 145 -7.63 9.90 -22.78
CA ASN A 145 -8.40 9.41 -23.92
C ASN A 145 -7.57 8.43 -24.78
N ASP A 146 -6.28 8.71 -24.97
CA ASP A 146 -5.34 7.85 -25.72
C ASP A 146 -5.12 6.50 -25.01
N VAL A 147 -4.94 6.51 -23.69
CA VAL A 147 -4.80 5.30 -22.88
C VAL A 147 -6.10 4.48 -22.87
N GLU A 148 -7.25 5.13 -22.76
CA GLU A 148 -8.56 4.48 -22.84
C GLU A 148 -8.82 3.87 -24.23
N ALA A 149 -8.48 4.59 -25.31
CA ALA A 149 -8.58 4.08 -26.67
C ALA A 149 -7.69 2.85 -26.91
N ARG A 150 -6.42 2.90 -26.48
CA ARG A 150 -5.49 1.77 -26.54
C ARG A 150 -5.98 0.58 -25.70
N ARG A 151 -6.51 0.82 -24.51
CA ARG A 151 -7.11 -0.21 -23.64
C ARG A 151 -8.32 -0.87 -24.32
N ALA A 152 -9.22 -0.08 -24.89
CA ALA A 152 -10.39 -0.57 -25.59
C ALA A 152 -10.02 -1.37 -26.86
N GLN A 153 -8.98 -0.95 -27.60
CA GLN A 153 -8.45 -1.72 -28.72
C GLN A 153 -7.90 -3.07 -28.25
N LEU A 154 -7.00 -3.08 -27.25
CA LEU A 154 -6.43 -4.33 -26.71
C LEU A 154 -7.52 -5.28 -26.20
N GLN A 155 -8.54 -4.77 -25.51
CA GLN A 155 -9.68 -5.57 -25.07
C GLN A 155 -10.41 -6.23 -26.24
N ARG A 156 -10.74 -5.48 -27.31
CA ARG A 156 -11.35 -6.04 -28.53
C ARG A 156 -10.46 -7.11 -29.18
N GLU A 157 -9.16 -6.87 -29.28
CA GLU A 157 -8.21 -7.85 -29.83
C GLU A 157 -8.13 -9.12 -28.98
N HIS A 158 -8.16 -9.00 -27.65
CA HIS A 158 -8.18 -10.14 -26.74
C HIS A 158 -9.51 -10.92 -26.84
N GLU A 159 -10.65 -10.23 -26.90
CA GLU A 159 -11.97 -10.84 -27.10
C GLU A 159 -12.04 -11.59 -28.44
N GLN A 160 -11.53 -10.98 -29.52
CA GLN A 160 -11.41 -11.62 -30.84
C GLN A 160 -10.56 -12.88 -30.76
N LYS A 161 -9.32 -12.80 -30.23
CA LYS A 161 -8.41 -13.94 -30.07
C LYS A 161 -9.03 -15.07 -29.23
N LEU A 162 -9.73 -14.75 -28.13
CA LEU A 162 -10.46 -15.73 -27.32
C LEU A 162 -11.65 -16.34 -28.06
N SER A 163 -12.40 -15.55 -28.85
CA SER A 163 -13.50 -16.05 -29.67
C SER A 163 -13.00 -17.01 -30.76
N GLU A 164 -11.87 -16.69 -31.39
CA GLU A 164 -11.23 -17.56 -32.37
C GLU A 164 -10.74 -18.87 -31.75
N GLN A 165 -10.05 -18.80 -30.59
CA GLN A 165 -9.60 -19.99 -29.87
C GLN A 165 -10.77 -20.89 -29.49
N ARG A 166 -11.84 -20.33 -28.90
CA ARG A 166 -13.07 -21.08 -28.58
C ARG A 166 -13.72 -21.70 -29.81
N ASN A 167 -13.76 -20.98 -30.94
CA ASN A 167 -14.31 -21.50 -32.20
C ASN A 167 -13.45 -22.62 -32.79
N ARG A 168 -12.11 -22.52 -32.69
CA ARG A 168 -11.17 -23.59 -33.11
C ARG A 168 -11.30 -24.83 -32.22
N GLU A 169 -11.33 -24.66 -30.89
CA GLU A 169 -11.60 -25.75 -29.94
C GLU A 169 -12.94 -26.43 -30.20
N TYR A 170 -14.00 -25.65 -30.47
CA TYR A 170 -15.32 -26.18 -30.74
C TYR A 170 -15.33 -27.05 -32.01
N ARG A 171 -14.72 -26.56 -33.11
CA ARG A 171 -14.57 -27.34 -34.35
C ARG A 171 -13.79 -28.63 -34.13
N LEU A 172 -12.63 -28.56 -33.48
CA LEU A 172 -11.82 -29.75 -33.19
C LEU A 172 -12.58 -30.76 -32.32
N ARG A 173 -13.34 -30.30 -31.31
CA ARG A 173 -14.21 -31.18 -30.50
C ARG A 173 -15.37 -31.78 -31.30
N GLN A 174 -15.91 -31.08 -32.30
CA GLN A 174 -16.91 -31.63 -33.22
C GLN A 174 -16.29 -32.68 -34.15
N GLU A 175 -15.14 -32.38 -34.75
CA GLU A 175 -14.38 -33.28 -35.64
C GLU A 175 -14.04 -34.59 -34.90
N VAL A 176 -13.37 -34.50 -33.74
CA VAL A 176 -13.04 -35.67 -32.91
C VAL A 176 -14.29 -36.46 -32.50
N ARG A 177 -15.41 -35.80 -32.19
CA ARG A 177 -16.67 -36.48 -31.87
C ARG A 177 -17.27 -37.19 -33.08
N ASN A 178 -17.15 -36.62 -34.27
CA ASN A 178 -17.68 -37.21 -35.50
C ASN A 178 -16.83 -38.41 -35.94
N GLU A 179 -15.50 -38.30 -35.89
CA GLU A 179 -14.60 -39.43 -36.15
C GLU A 179 -14.77 -40.55 -35.11
N TYR A 180 -14.87 -40.22 -33.82
CA TYR A 180 -15.17 -41.23 -32.78
C TYR A 180 -16.48 -41.96 -33.04
N LYS A 181 -17.56 -41.24 -33.41
CA LYS A 181 -18.84 -41.86 -33.78
C LYS A 181 -18.69 -42.77 -34.99
N ARG A 182 -17.96 -42.33 -36.01
CA ARG A 182 -17.72 -43.08 -37.23
C ARG A 182 -16.97 -44.38 -36.95
N VAL A 183 -15.84 -44.32 -36.25
CA VAL A 183 -15.04 -45.50 -35.89
C VAL A 183 -15.83 -46.48 -35.01
N VAL A 184 -16.66 -45.97 -34.08
CA VAL A 184 -17.55 -46.81 -33.28
C VAL A 184 -18.65 -47.46 -34.14
N GLN A 185 -19.19 -46.77 -35.14
CA GLN A 185 -20.18 -47.34 -36.07
C GLN A 185 -19.54 -48.40 -36.98
N GLU A 186 -18.39 -48.12 -37.58
CA GLU A 186 -17.63 -49.07 -38.41
C GLU A 186 -17.29 -50.35 -37.59
N ALA A 187 -16.79 -50.20 -36.37
CA ALA A 187 -16.52 -51.34 -35.48
C ALA A 187 -17.78 -52.10 -35.00
N GLN A 188 -18.93 -51.43 -34.87
CA GLN A 188 -20.21 -52.08 -34.58
C GLN A 188 -20.72 -52.88 -35.78
N GLU A 189 -20.64 -52.33 -36.99
CA GLU A 189 -21.03 -53.01 -38.22
C GLU A 189 -20.15 -54.24 -38.49
N GLU A 190 -18.83 -54.14 -38.25
CA GLU A 190 -17.91 -55.29 -38.32
C GLU A 190 -18.25 -56.37 -37.28
N ALA A 191 -18.52 -55.98 -36.03
CA ALA A 191 -18.90 -56.92 -34.97
C ALA A 191 -20.23 -57.63 -35.27
N ASP A 192 -21.25 -56.89 -35.72
CA ASP A 192 -22.54 -57.46 -36.11
C ASP A 192 -22.42 -58.36 -37.35
N ALA A 193 -21.55 -58.03 -38.31
CA ALA A 193 -21.26 -58.89 -39.46
C ALA A 193 -20.60 -60.21 -39.04
N LEU A 194 -19.59 -60.17 -38.16
CA LEU A 194 -18.94 -61.37 -37.60
C LEU A 194 -19.91 -62.22 -36.76
N ILE A 195 -20.79 -61.58 -35.98
CA ILE A 195 -21.87 -62.28 -35.25
C ILE A 195 -22.87 -62.92 -36.22
N ALA A 196 -23.21 -62.26 -37.33
CA ALA A 196 -24.10 -62.82 -38.34
C ALA A 196 -23.46 -63.99 -39.12
N GLU A 197 -22.17 -63.91 -39.43
CA GLU A 197 -21.43 -64.98 -40.09
C GLU A 197 -21.24 -66.20 -39.18
N THR A 198 -20.78 -66.01 -37.95
CA THR A 198 -20.66 -67.10 -36.96
C THR A 198 -22.02 -67.77 -36.69
N ARG A 199 -23.12 -67.01 -36.60
CA ARG A 199 -24.47 -67.58 -36.50
C ARG A 199 -24.89 -68.41 -37.72
N LYS A 200 -24.51 -68.00 -38.94
CA LYS A 200 -24.77 -68.80 -40.15
C LYS A 200 -23.99 -70.10 -40.11
N GLN A 201 -22.69 -70.04 -39.82
CA GLN A 201 -21.84 -71.22 -39.69
C GLN A 201 -22.39 -72.17 -38.62
N CYS A 202 -22.74 -71.70 -37.43
CA CYS A 202 -23.40 -72.53 -36.42
C CYS A 202 -24.68 -73.18 -36.95
N GLY A 203 -25.55 -72.43 -37.65
CA GLY A 203 -26.77 -72.98 -38.26
C GLY A 203 -26.50 -74.00 -39.37
N GLU A 204 -25.40 -73.88 -40.10
CA GLU A 204 -24.94 -74.86 -41.09
C GLU A 204 -24.45 -76.15 -40.40
N TRP A 205 -23.59 -76.05 -39.37
CA TRP A 205 -23.15 -77.19 -38.56
C TRP A 205 -24.32 -77.88 -37.82
N ASP A 206 -25.27 -77.11 -37.29
CA ASP A 206 -26.49 -77.63 -36.66
C ASP A 206 -27.37 -78.38 -37.68
N ALA A 207 -27.45 -77.89 -38.92
CA ALA A 207 -28.19 -78.56 -39.99
C ALA A 207 -27.48 -79.83 -40.50
N GLU A 208 -26.15 -79.81 -40.66
CA GLU A 208 -25.34 -80.98 -41.02
C GLU A 208 -25.40 -82.06 -39.94
N THR A 209 -25.30 -81.69 -38.66
CA THR A 209 -25.40 -82.65 -37.55
C THR A 209 -26.80 -83.23 -37.39
N GLU A 210 -27.86 -82.46 -37.63
CA GLU A 210 -29.22 -83.00 -37.72
C GLU A 210 -29.44 -83.91 -38.94
N GLN A 211 -28.84 -83.61 -40.10
CA GLN A 211 -28.85 -84.50 -41.26
C GLN A 211 -28.16 -85.84 -40.94
N LEU A 212 -26.93 -85.81 -40.43
CA LEU A 212 -26.20 -87.02 -40.00
C LEU A 212 -26.98 -87.81 -38.93
N ARG A 213 -27.69 -87.13 -38.03
CA ARG A 213 -28.55 -87.77 -37.03
C ARG A 213 -29.77 -88.45 -37.65
N LEU A 214 -30.37 -87.85 -38.68
CA LEU A 214 -31.48 -88.45 -39.42
C LEU A 214 -31.02 -89.66 -40.24
N ASP A 215 -29.90 -89.52 -40.96
CA ASP A 215 -29.29 -90.61 -41.74
C ASP A 215 -28.95 -91.80 -40.84
N ALA A 216 -28.29 -91.57 -39.70
CA ALA A 216 -27.99 -92.62 -38.72
C ALA A 216 -29.27 -93.28 -38.14
N LEU A 217 -30.36 -92.52 -37.95
CA LEU A 217 -31.64 -93.09 -37.55
C LEU A 217 -32.30 -93.91 -38.67
N GLU A 218 -32.06 -93.59 -39.94
CA GLU A 218 -32.51 -94.38 -41.08
C GLU A 218 -31.68 -95.65 -41.27
N GLU A 219 -30.35 -95.59 -41.14
CA GLU A 219 -29.48 -96.77 -41.08
C GLU A 219 -29.90 -97.72 -39.95
N ILE A 220 -30.17 -97.19 -38.75
CA ILE A 220 -30.67 -98.00 -37.61
C ILE A 220 -32.04 -98.62 -37.93
N ARG A 221 -32.92 -97.95 -38.68
CA ARG A 221 -34.21 -98.55 -39.12
C ARG A 221 -33.98 -99.65 -40.16
N LEU A 222 -33.09 -99.43 -41.14
CA LEU A 222 -32.76 -100.41 -42.17
C LEU A 222 -32.10 -101.65 -41.58
N GLU A 223 -31.12 -101.49 -40.68
CA GLU A 223 -30.49 -102.62 -39.99
C GLU A 223 -31.48 -103.31 -39.03
N ARG A 224 -32.43 -102.60 -38.40
CA ARG A 224 -33.52 -103.26 -37.65
C ARG A 224 -34.41 -104.11 -38.56
N LEU A 225 -34.84 -103.58 -39.70
CA LEU A 225 -35.64 -104.33 -40.68
C LEU A 225 -34.86 -105.55 -41.20
N ARG A 226 -33.58 -105.37 -41.53
CA ARG A 226 -32.67 -106.46 -41.94
C ARG A 226 -32.52 -107.51 -40.84
N MET A 227 -32.41 -107.12 -39.59
CA MET A 227 -32.36 -108.04 -38.45
C MET A 227 -33.70 -108.72 -38.18
N GLU A 228 -34.84 -108.08 -38.51
CA GLU A 228 -36.17 -108.70 -38.50
C GLU A 228 -36.36 -109.68 -39.66
N GLU A 229 -35.85 -109.37 -40.86
CA GLU A 229 -35.77 -110.29 -42.01
C GLU A 229 -34.88 -111.49 -41.71
N LEU A 230 -33.69 -111.28 -41.15
CA LEU A 230 -32.80 -112.36 -40.72
C LEU A 230 -33.44 -113.19 -39.60
N ARG A 231 -34.11 -112.54 -38.63
CA ARG A 231 -34.85 -113.24 -37.57
C ARG A 231 -36.01 -114.07 -38.13
N THR A 232 -36.79 -113.54 -39.07
CA THR A 232 -37.90 -114.29 -39.70
C THR A 232 -37.40 -115.40 -40.61
N ALA A 233 -36.29 -115.20 -41.33
CA ALA A 233 -35.62 -116.24 -42.11
C ALA A 233 -35.02 -117.34 -41.21
N VAL A 234 -34.42 -116.99 -40.08
CA VAL A 234 -33.95 -117.96 -39.07
C VAL A 234 -35.12 -118.69 -38.43
N LEU A 235 -36.22 -118.01 -38.08
CA LEU A 235 -37.43 -118.67 -37.58
C LEU A 235 -38.03 -119.62 -38.62
N ALA A 236 -38.13 -119.21 -39.90
CA ALA A 236 -38.58 -120.07 -40.98
C ALA A 236 -37.62 -121.25 -41.24
N ALA A 237 -36.31 -121.05 -41.10
CA ALA A 237 -35.32 -122.11 -41.17
C ALA A 237 -35.38 -123.04 -39.95
N MET A 238 -35.71 -122.53 -38.75
CA MET A 238 -35.98 -123.34 -37.57
C MET A 238 -37.31 -124.08 -37.68
N ASP A 239 -38.34 -123.50 -38.30
CA ASP A 239 -39.60 -124.18 -38.60
C ASP A 239 -39.42 -125.22 -39.71
N HIS A 240 -38.57 -124.98 -40.72
CA HIS A 240 -38.18 -126.00 -41.70
C HIS A 240 -37.30 -127.08 -41.08
N ALA A 241 -36.37 -126.74 -40.18
CA ALA A 241 -35.59 -127.72 -39.45
C ALA A 241 -36.46 -128.50 -38.47
N LYS A 242 -37.47 -127.87 -37.86
CA LYS A 242 -38.48 -128.50 -37.02
C LYS A 242 -39.40 -129.39 -37.84
N LEU A 243 -39.82 -128.99 -39.04
CA LEU A 243 -40.58 -129.83 -39.96
C LEU A 243 -39.74 -131.00 -40.47
N ALA A 244 -38.47 -130.80 -40.80
CA ALA A 244 -37.54 -131.88 -41.15
C ALA A 244 -37.18 -132.77 -39.94
N LEU A 245 -37.22 -132.24 -38.71
CA LEU A 245 -37.17 -133.01 -37.48
C LEU A 245 -38.50 -133.69 -37.17
N GLU A 246 -39.66 -133.16 -37.57
CA GLU A 246 -40.97 -133.80 -37.46
C GLU A 246 -41.15 -134.87 -38.54
N GLU A 247 -40.52 -134.72 -39.71
CA GLU A 247 -40.51 -135.67 -40.82
C GLU A 247 -39.44 -136.75 -40.62
N SER A 248 -38.26 -136.42 -40.09
CA SER A 248 -37.29 -137.41 -39.63
C SER A 248 -37.72 -138.07 -38.32
N THR A 249 -38.43 -137.40 -37.41
CA THR A 249 -39.11 -138.06 -36.28
C THR A 249 -40.42 -138.74 -36.67
N ALA A 250 -41.02 -138.50 -37.84
CA ALA A 250 -42.05 -139.39 -38.39
C ALA A 250 -41.41 -140.66 -38.98
N ASN A 251 -40.29 -140.51 -39.70
CA ASN A 251 -39.48 -141.64 -40.18
C ASN A 251 -38.76 -142.40 -39.04
N LEU A 252 -38.56 -141.79 -37.88
CA LEU A 252 -38.04 -142.45 -36.68
C LEU A 252 -39.15 -142.88 -35.69
N ARG A 253 -40.34 -142.25 -35.64
CA ARG A 253 -41.49 -142.75 -34.85
C ARG A 253 -42.21 -143.94 -35.49
N SER A 254 -41.90 -144.26 -36.74
CA SER A 254 -42.18 -145.59 -37.32
C SER A 254 -41.16 -146.66 -36.91
N LYS A 255 -40.15 -146.32 -36.09
CA LYS A 255 -39.16 -147.24 -35.52
C LYS A 255 -38.85 -146.91 -34.05
N THR A 256 -39.52 -147.62 -33.16
CA THR A 256 -39.28 -147.69 -31.71
C THR A 256 -39.53 -146.40 -30.91
N ASP A 257 -40.75 -146.37 -30.38
CA ASP A 257 -41.12 -145.98 -29.01
C ASP A 257 -40.00 -146.01 -27.94
N GLY A 258 -40.13 -145.13 -26.92
CA GLY A 258 -39.46 -145.29 -25.62
C GLY A 258 -38.47 -144.21 -25.17
N GLY A 259 -38.89 -143.40 -24.18
CA GLY A 259 -38.08 -143.18 -22.98
C GLY A 259 -37.49 -141.78 -22.68
N MET A 260 -37.90 -141.24 -21.52
CA MET A 260 -37.12 -140.43 -20.54
C MET A 260 -36.38 -139.14 -20.96
N GLY A 261 -36.54 -138.08 -20.14
CA GLY A 261 -35.59 -136.95 -20.04
C GLY A 261 -34.42 -137.27 -19.07
N PRO A 262 -33.93 -136.34 -18.23
CA PRO A 262 -34.25 -134.91 -18.08
C PRO A 262 -32.99 -134.02 -17.76
N ILE A 263 -33.17 -132.83 -17.15
CA ILE A 263 -32.20 -132.10 -16.27
C ILE A 263 -30.97 -131.39 -16.90
N SER A 264 -30.98 -130.05 -16.78
CA SER A 264 -29.88 -129.10 -16.42
C SER A 264 -28.48 -129.21 -17.12
N ALA A 265 -27.46 -128.36 -16.89
CA ALA A 265 -27.25 -127.12 -16.12
C ALA A 265 -26.10 -126.31 -16.78
N GLU A 266 -25.83 -125.10 -16.27
CA GLU A 266 -24.48 -124.47 -16.12
C GLU A 266 -23.63 -124.17 -17.40
N GLN A 267 -23.20 -122.93 -17.68
CA GLN A 267 -22.32 -122.01 -16.92
C GLN A 267 -20.82 -122.33 -17.10
N THR A 268 -20.10 -121.41 -17.76
CA THR A 268 -18.66 -121.04 -17.62
C THR A 268 -18.38 -120.03 -18.75
N ASP A 269 -17.96 -118.78 -18.52
CA ASP A 269 -16.76 -118.24 -17.85
C ASP A 269 -15.58 -117.99 -18.80
N GLY A 270 -14.95 -116.83 -18.60
CA GLY A 270 -13.64 -116.45 -19.12
C GLY A 270 -13.62 -115.82 -20.52
N ALA A 271 -12.68 -114.91 -20.83
CA ALA A 271 -11.73 -114.18 -19.99
C ALA A 271 -11.02 -113.10 -20.83
N GLU A 272 -10.53 -112.00 -20.20
CA GLU A 272 -9.35 -111.19 -20.62
C GLU A 272 -9.44 -110.46 -21.99
N GLN A 273 -8.64 -109.47 -22.43
CA GLN A 273 -7.63 -108.49 -21.93
C GLN A 273 -7.49 -107.43 -23.08
N ASP A 274 -7.03 -106.18 -22.99
CA ASP A 274 -6.60 -105.21 -21.94
C ASP A 274 -6.81 -103.79 -22.55
N GLY A 275 -6.41 -102.61 -22.06
CA GLY A 275 -5.66 -102.18 -20.87
C GLY A 275 -5.35 -100.66 -20.92
N ALA A 276 -4.75 -100.11 -19.85
CA ALA A 276 -4.34 -98.69 -19.62
C ALA A 276 -5.49 -97.64 -19.65
N GLY A 277 -5.62 -96.66 -18.75
CA GLY A 277 -4.72 -95.99 -17.79
C GLY A 277 -4.99 -94.47 -17.92
N THR A 278 -4.94 -93.60 -16.91
CA THR A 278 -4.54 -93.68 -15.49
C THR A 278 -5.28 -92.58 -14.70
N GLU A 279 -5.46 -92.74 -13.40
CA GLU A 279 -6.14 -91.81 -12.50
C GLU A 279 -5.29 -90.57 -12.12
N GLY A 280 -5.95 -89.52 -11.62
CA GLY A 280 -5.45 -88.83 -10.42
C GLY A 280 -5.16 -87.31 -10.49
N PRO A 281 -5.06 -86.61 -9.33
CA PRO A 281 -5.39 -85.18 -9.26
C PRO A 281 -4.35 -84.27 -8.57
N GLY A 282 -4.52 -82.94 -8.71
CA GLY A 282 -4.37 -81.99 -7.59
C GLY A 282 -3.07 -81.16 -7.41
N SER A 283 -3.29 -80.00 -6.77
CA SER A 283 -2.40 -79.07 -6.04
C SER A 283 -1.30 -78.25 -6.75
N GLU A 284 -1.55 -76.93 -6.82
CA GLU A 284 -0.77 -75.81 -6.23
C GLU A 284 0.77 -75.89 -6.10
N GLY A 285 1.44 -74.84 -6.62
CA GLY A 285 2.31 -74.00 -5.80
C GLY A 285 3.83 -74.13 -5.96
N ALA A 286 4.47 -73.14 -6.61
CA ALA A 286 5.81 -72.64 -6.25
C ALA A 286 6.07 -71.25 -6.86
N GLU A 287 6.70 -70.38 -6.07
CA GLU A 287 7.12 -69.03 -6.45
C GLU A 287 8.46 -69.06 -7.19
N THR A 288 8.67 -68.13 -8.13
CA THR A 288 10.03 -67.62 -8.39
C THR A 288 10.03 -66.10 -8.45
N ASP A 289 10.75 -65.55 -7.48
CA ASP A 289 11.14 -64.16 -7.32
C ASP A 289 11.70 -63.53 -8.61
N GLY A 290 11.37 -62.26 -8.83
CA GLY A 290 11.57 -61.57 -10.10
C GLY A 290 11.11 -60.12 -10.03
N ALA A 291 11.85 -59.32 -9.25
CA ALA A 291 11.50 -57.94 -8.92
C ALA A 291 11.16 -57.06 -10.13
N VAL A 292 9.90 -56.63 -10.20
CA VAL A 292 9.46 -55.44 -10.94
C VAL A 292 8.76 -54.54 -9.93
N GLU A 293 9.29 -53.33 -9.76
CA GLU A 293 8.85 -52.39 -8.73
C GLU A 293 7.39 -51.96 -8.91
N PRO A 294 6.69 -51.57 -7.83
CA PRO A 294 5.39 -50.94 -7.96
C PRO A 294 5.55 -49.60 -8.69
N GLU A 295 4.93 -49.46 -9.87
CA GLU A 295 4.72 -48.14 -10.46
C GLU A 295 3.84 -47.33 -9.50
N GLN A 296 4.53 -46.47 -8.75
CA GLN A 296 3.95 -45.47 -7.90
C GLN A 296 2.96 -44.64 -8.73
N HIS A 297 1.90 -44.16 -8.08
CA HIS A 297 1.16 -43.04 -8.64
C HIS A 297 2.13 -41.91 -8.96
N ARG A 298 2.44 -41.73 -10.25
CA ARG A 298 2.91 -40.45 -10.76
C ARG A 298 1.76 -39.48 -10.57
N LEU A 299 1.71 -38.89 -9.37
CA LEU A 299 1.42 -37.47 -9.27
C LEU A 299 2.26 -36.83 -10.37
N GLN A 300 1.59 -36.34 -11.39
CA GLN A 300 2.22 -35.45 -12.34
C GLN A 300 2.64 -34.25 -11.50
N GLU A 301 3.92 -34.20 -11.11
CA GLU A 301 4.50 -32.99 -10.55
C GLU A 301 4.20 -31.91 -11.57
N VAL A 302 3.25 -31.04 -11.21
CA VAL A 302 3.04 -29.80 -11.91
C VAL A 302 4.32 -29.05 -11.67
N SER A 303 5.22 -29.09 -12.66
CA SER A 303 6.32 -28.14 -12.73
C SER A 303 5.64 -26.78 -12.87
N LEU A 304 5.42 -26.13 -11.72
CA LEU A 304 5.24 -24.69 -11.69
C LEU A 304 6.40 -24.14 -12.52
N PRO A 305 6.13 -23.36 -13.58
CA PRO A 305 7.21 -22.81 -14.37
C PRO A 305 8.15 -22.09 -13.42
N GLU A 306 9.45 -22.38 -13.51
CA GLU A 306 10.46 -21.75 -12.68
C GLU A 306 10.18 -20.24 -12.65
N GLN A 307 9.94 -19.73 -11.43
CA GLN A 307 9.63 -18.34 -11.22
C GLN A 307 10.86 -17.57 -11.68
N ARG A 308 10.78 -16.99 -12.89
CA ARG A 308 11.92 -16.33 -13.54
C ARG A 308 12.54 -15.33 -12.56
N ASP A 309 13.78 -15.58 -12.16
CA ASP A 309 14.58 -14.67 -11.32
C ASP A 309 14.78 -13.29 -12.00
N ASP A 310 14.44 -13.20 -13.29
CA ASP A 310 14.24 -11.99 -14.09
C ASP A 310 13.23 -11.00 -13.49
N VAL A 311 12.36 -11.41 -12.55
CA VAL A 311 11.49 -10.48 -11.82
C VAL A 311 12.36 -9.68 -10.87
N GLN A 312 12.90 -8.58 -11.40
CA GLN A 312 13.41 -7.47 -10.62
C GLN A 312 12.29 -7.01 -9.67
N THR A 313 12.36 -7.48 -8.43
CA THR A 313 11.51 -6.99 -7.35
C THR A 313 11.88 -5.53 -7.15
N TYR A 314 11.13 -4.64 -7.79
CA TYR A 314 11.19 -3.20 -7.57
C TYR A 314 10.75 -2.93 -6.13
N THR A 315 11.70 -3.12 -5.21
CA THR A 315 11.63 -2.65 -3.84
C THR A 315 11.69 -1.14 -3.93
N ILE A 316 10.52 -0.51 -4.06
CA ILE A 316 10.38 0.94 -4.04
C ILE A 316 10.98 1.41 -2.71
N PRO A 317 12.09 2.19 -2.71
CA PRO A 317 12.63 2.71 -1.48
C PRO A 317 11.62 3.73 -0.94
N ILE A 318 10.92 3.37 0.13
CA ILE A 318 10.11 4.31 0.90
C ILE A 318 11.09 5.20 1.66
N GLU A 319 11.49 6.32 1.05
CA GLU A 319 12.23 7.35 1.75
C GLU A 319 11.36 7.90 2.90
N PRO A 320 11.86 7.92 4.15
CA PRO A 320 11.13 8.49 5.28
C PRO A 320 11.25 10.02 5.27
N GLN A 321 10.63 10.68 4.30
CA GLN A 321 10.44 12.13 4.32
C GLN A 321 9.05 12.47 4.89
N HIS A 322 8.97 13.60 5.60
CA HIS A 322 7.79 14.13 6.33
C HIS A 322 7.46 13.54 7.72
N THR A 323 8.41 13.56 8.65
CA THR A 323 8.04 13.90 10.05
C THR A 323 7.87 15.41 10.18
N THR A 324 6.69 15.91 9.82
CA THR A 324 6.25 17.26 10.22
C THR A 324 6.06 17.28 11.75
N ASN A 325 6.97 17.94 12.46
CA ASN A 325 6.86 18.23 13.90
C ASN A 325 7.69 19.48 14.26
N GLY A 326 7.30 20.63 13.70
CA GLY A 326 7.86 21.95 14.01
C GLY A 326 7.04 22.71 15.06
N ALA A 327 6.66 22.08 16.17
CA ALA A 327 5.90 22.71 17.24
C ALA A 327 6.80 23.59 18.12
N SER A 328 7.09 24.82 17.66
CA SER A 328 7.86 25.80 18.45
C SER A 328 6.96 26.50 19.47
N ALA A 329 7.26 26.32 20.77
CA ALA A 329 6.52 26.93 21.87
C ALA A 329 6.98 28.38 22.15
N PRO A 330 6.09 29.29 22.61
CA PRO A 330 6.42 30.70 22.77
C PRO A 330 7.25 30.98 24.05
N GLY A 331 8.48 31.46 23.87
CA GLY A 331 9.37 31.87 24.95
C GLY A 331 9.09 33.27 25.49
N ALA A 332 8.69 33.33 26.76
CA ALA A 332 8.75 34.43 27.73
C ALA A 332 9.06 35.87 27.25
N ARG A 333 8.11 36.78 27.53
CA ARG A 333 8.42 38.21 27.75
C ARG A 333 9.30 38.37 28.98
N GLN A 334 10.29 39.26 28.91
CA GLN A 334 10.88 39.91 30.09
C GLN A 334 10.61 41.42 30.00
N ASN A 335 10.55 42.06 31.19
CA ASN A 335 10.31 43.49 31.37
C ASN A 335 11.59 44.31 31.18
#